data_AF-A0A2I0PP08-F1
#
_entry.id   AF-A0A2I0PP08-F1
#
_cell.length_a   1.000
_cell.length_b   1.000
_cell.length_c   1.000
_cell.angle_alpha   90.00
_cell.angle_beta   90.00
_cell.angle_gamma   90.00
#
_symmetry.space_group_name_H-M   'P 1'
#
loop_
_entity.id
_entity.type
_entity.pdbx_description
1 polymer ?
#
loop_
_entity_poly.entity_id
_entity_poly.type
_entity_poly.pdbx_seq_one_letter_code
_entity_poly.pdbx_strand_id
1 'polypeptide(L)'
;MTEYPNITGVWISDDEAGYYLNTTIQPVAIGKNTWIFTSQHGHIAEGYKVFRQPDGTYANQTLVGIFDPDGKSVYMIDQPGGWAKGTIISPDTMFLVLTHTGGKDTGGNAFAMTMTFHRQKSQ
;
A
#
# COMPACT_ATOMS: atom_id res chain seq x y z
N MET A 1 2.38 21.48 17.66
CA MET A 1 2.56 20.85 16.33
C MET A 1 2.17 19.40 16.49
N THR A 2 1.33 18.87 15.61
CA THR A 2 1.03 17.43 15.61
C THR A 2 2.28 16.68 15.18
N GLU A 3 2.77 15.77 16.02
CA GLU A 3 3.86 14.87 15.65
C GLU A 3 3.26 13.68 14.89
N TYR A 4 3.67 13.51 13.64
CA TYR A 4 3.20 12.41 12.80
C TYR A 4 3.99 11.14 13.11
N PRO A 5 3.33 9.96 13.21
CA PRO A 5 4.05 8.70 13.38
C PRO A 5 5.07 8.52 12.26
N ASN A 6 6.30 8.14 12.62
CA ASN A 6 7.31 7.78 11.64
C ASN A 6 6.95 6.43 11.01
N ILE A 7 6.63 6.40 9.72
CA ILE A 7 6.33 5.17 8.95
C ILE A 7 7.45 4.73 8.02
N THR A 8 8.63 5.36 8.08
CA THR A 8 9.80 4.88 7.33
C THR A 8 10.15 3.43 7.69
N GLY A 9 10.61 2.67 6.70
CA GLY A 9 10.97 1.27 6.83
C GLY A 9 10.31 0.35 5.82
N VAL A 10 10.58 -0.95 5.97
CA VAL A 10 10.00 -2.02 5.16
C VAL A 10 8.74 -2.52 5.84
N TRP A 11 7.65 -2.57 5.10
CA TRP A 11 6.34 -3.04 5.54
C TRP A 11 5.95 -4.24 4.70
N ILE A 12 5.57 -5.32 5.37
CA ILE A 12 5.24 -6.59 4.75
C ILE A 12 3.81 -6.92 5.10
N SER A 13 2.99 -7.23 4.09
CA SER A 13 1.58 -7.52 4.31
C SER A 13 1.32 -8.91 4.88
N ASP A 14 0.17 -9.03 5.52
CA ASP A 14 -0.57 -10.24 5.81
C ASP A 14 -2.08 -9.98 5.74
N ASP A 15 -2.87 -11.03 5.93
CA ASP A 15 -4.34 -11.00 5.91
C ASP A 15 -4.91 -10.29 4.66
N GLU A 16 -4.34 -10.62 3.49
CA GLU A 16 -4.73 -9.98 2.24
C GLU A 16 -6.05 -10.51 1.70
N ALA A 17 -6.94 -9.60 1.29
CA ALA A 17 -8.13 -9.93 0.52
C ALA A 17 -8.20 -9.03 -0.72
N GLY A 18 -8.30 -9.63 -1.91
CA GLY A 18 -8.37 -8.92 -3.18
C GLY A 18 -9.65 -9.22 -3.95
N TYR A 19 -10.13 -8.22 -4.70
CA TYR A 19 -11.34 -8.30 -5.50
C TYR A 19 -11.17 -7.59 -6.83
N TYR A 20 -11.59 -8.24 -7.92
CA TYR A 20 -11.87 -7.56 -9.17
C TYR A 20 -13.25 -6.91 -9.13
N LEU A 21 -13.32 -5.67 -9.59
CA LEU A 21 -14.50 -4.81 -9.60
C LEU A 21 -14.96 -4.55 -11.04
N ASN A 22 -15.25 -5.61 -11.79
CA ASN A 22 -15.73 -5.51 -13.17
C ASN A 22 -17.27 -5.37 -13.19
N THR A 23 -17.97 -6.23 -13.93
CA THR A 23 -19.45 -6.31 -13.89
C THR A 23 -19.97 -6.90 -12.58
N THR A 24 -19.17 -7.73 -11.91
CA THR A 24 -19.44 -8.36 -10.61
C THR A 24 -18.20 -8.29 -9.73
N ILE A 25 -18.40 -8.36 -8.41
CA ILE A 25 -17.29 -8.51 -7.46
C ILE A 25 -16.80 -9.96 -7.50
N GLN A 26 -15.52 -10.16 -7.81
CA GLN A 26 -14.91 -11.49 -7.87
C GLN A 26 -13.67 -11.54 -6.98
N PRO A 27 -13.57 -12.49 -6.03
CA PRO A 27 -12.36 -12.65 -5.23
C PRO A 27 -11.18 -13.09 -6.09
N VAL A 28 -9.99 -12.62 -5.77
CA VAL A 28 -8.74 -13.01 -6.44
C VAL A 28 -7.65 -13.26 -5.40
N ALA A 29 -6.83 -14.27 -5.66
CA ALA A 29 -5.68 -14.59 -4.82
C ALA A 29 -4.63 -13.48 -4.93
N ILE A 30 -4.23 -12.95 -3.77
CA ILE A 30 -3.24 -11.89 -3.65
C ILE A 30 -1.99 -12.47 -3.01
N GLY A 31 -0.85 -12.20 -3.64
CA GLY A 31 0.45 -12.51 -3.05
C GLY A 31 0.84 -11.49 -1.98
N LYS A 32 1.81 -11.87 -1.16
CA LYS A 32 2.40 -10.96 -0.18
C LYS A 32 2.92 -9.68 -0.85
N ASN A 33 2.58 -8.54 -0.30
CA ASN A 33 3.00 -7.22 -0.74
C ASN A 33 4.10 -6.69 0.18
N THR A 34 5.08 -6.01 -0.42
CA THR A 34 6.15 -5.32 0.30
C THR A 34 6.13 -3.85 -0.08
N TRP A 35 5.97 -2.96 0.90
CA TRP A 35 5.98 -1.51 0.72
C TRP A 35 7.14 -0.93 1.51
N ILE A 36 7.90 -0.03 0.90
CA ILE A 36 9.13 0.52 1.46
C ILE A 36 9.01 2.03 1.47
N PHE A 37 8.91 2.62 2.66
CA PHE A 37 8.95 4.07 2.84
C PHE A 37 10.38 4.49 3.14
N THR A 38 10.99 5.23 2.22
CA THR A 38 12.41 5.60 2.24
C THR A 38 12.67 6.90 2.98
N SER A 39 11.70 7.81 2.99
CA SER A 39 11.82 9.14 3.59
C SER A 39 10.48 9.60 4.15
N GLN A 40 10.54 10.44 5.17
CA GLN A 40 9.38 11.14 5.71
C GLN A 40 9.78 12.55 6.15
N HIS A 41 9.01 13.54 5.68
CA HIS A 41 9.16 14.94 5.99
C HIS A 41 7.84 15.47 6.57
N GLY A 42 7.69 15.36 7.89
CA GLY A 42 6.47 15.71 8.59
C GLY A 42 5.30 14.82 8.17
N HIS A 43 4.31 15.41 7.49
CA HIS A 43 3.09 14.74 7.05
C HIS A 43 3.20 14.07 5.68
N ILE A 44 4.37 14.12 5.04
CA ILE A 44 4.61 13.52 3.72
C ILE A 44 5.62 12.39 3.86
N ALA A 45 5.30 11.21 3.34
CA ALA A 45 6.20 10.07 3.24
C ALA A 45 6.36 9.65 1.77
N GLU A 46 7.55 9.23 1.39
CA GLU A 46 7.83 8.77 0.02
C GLU A 46 8.40 7.36 0.06
N GLY A 47 8.14 6.60 -1.01
CA GLY A 47 8.56 5.21 -1.06
C GLY A 47 8.23 4.52 -2.37
N TYR A 48 8.22 3.19 -2.31
CA TYR A 48 7.83 2.35 -3.41
C TYR A 48 7.31 1.00 -2.93
N LYS A 49 6.49 0.36 -3.77
CA LYS A 49 6.06 -1.03 -3.60
C LYS A 49 6.95 -1.93 -4.41
N VAL A 50 7.13 -3.16 -3.93
CA VAL A 50 7.81 -4.23 -4.65
C VAL A 50 6.83 -5.38 -4.80
N PHE A 51 6.63 -5.83 -6.04
CA PHE A 51 5.82 -7.00 -6.34
C PHE A 51 6.44 -7.81 -7.47
N ARG A 52 6.17 -9.12 -7.45
CA ARG A 52 6.67 -10.05 -8.46
C ARG A 52 5.68 -10.12 -9.62
N GLN A 53 6.17 -9.92 -10.84
CA GLN A 53 5.41 -10.03 -12.07
C GLN A 53 5.24 -11.50 -12.50
N PRO A 54 4.26 -11.82 -13.37
CA PRO A 54 4.07 -13.17 -13.89
C PRO A 54 5.29 -13.77 -14.61
N ASP A 55 6.12 -12.93 -15.23
CA ASP A 55 7.38 -13.33 -15.87
C ASP A 55 8.52 -13.63 -14.87
N GLY A 56 8.25 -13.47 -13.57
CA GLY A 56 9.17 -13.71 -12.48
C GLY A 56 10.06 -12.53 -12.09
N THR A 57 10.02 -11.42 -12.84
CA THR A 57 10.74 -10.18 -12.50
C THR A 57 10.09 -9.45 -11.33
N TYR A 58 10.82 -8.51 -10.72
CA TYR A 58 10.26 -7.59 -9.72
C TYR A 58 10.01 -6.22 -10.35
N ALA A 59 8.84 -5.67 -10.07
CA ALA A 59 8.51 -4.31 -10.42
C ALA A 59 8.46 -3.43 -9.18
N ASN A 60 8.95 -2.20 -9.36
CA ASN A 60 8.89 -1.15 -8.36
C ASN A 60 7.89 -0.09 -8.81
N GLN A 61 6.93 0.22 -7.95
CA GLN A 61 5.98 1.31 -8.18
C GLN A 61 6.17 2.37 -7.11
N THR A 62 6.54 3.59 -7.52
CA THR A 62 6.72 4.70 -6.58
C THR A 62 5.38 5.09 -5.96
N LEU A 63 5.44 5.57 -4.72
CA LEU A 63 4.28 6.07 -3.99
C LEU A 63 4.62 7.28 -3.15
N VAL A 64 3.61 8.11 -2.91
CA VAL A 64 3.63 9.19 -1.92
C VAL A 64 2.49 8.98 -0.93
N GLY A 65 2.78 9.11 0.36
CA GLY A 65 1.83 9.06 1.47
C GLY A 65 1.66 10.44 2.09
N ILE A 66 0.42 10.83 2.37
CA ILE A 66 0.05 12.11 2.98
C ILE A 66 -0.79 11.82 4.22
N PHE A 67 -0.29 12.19 5.40
CA PHE A 67 -1.01 11.98 6.65
C PHE A 67 -2.21 12.93 6.78
N ASP A 68 -3.31 12.40 7.31
CA ASP A 68 -4.39 13.23 7.84
C ASP A 68 -3.88 14.07 9.03
N PRO A 69 -4.46 15.25 9.30
CA PRO A 69 -4.03 16.12 10.41
C PRO A 69 -4.05 15.47 11.80
N ASP A 70 -4.81 14.39 11.97
CA ASP A 70 -4.88 13.62 13.22
C ASP A 70 -3.75 12.61 13.41
N GLY A 71 -2.92 12.39 12.38
CA GLY A 71 -1.80 11.45 12.37
C GLY A 71 -2.20 9.97 12.39
N LYS A 72 -3.49 9.64 12.27
CA LYS A 72 -4.00 8.26 12.35
C LYS A 72 -4.21 7.62 10.99
N SER A 73 -4.41 8.42 9.96
CA SER A 73 -4.56 7.94 8.59
C SER A 73 -3.47 8.50 7.69
N VAL A 74 -3.13 7.75 6.64
CA VAL A 74 -2.25 8.19 5.55
C VAL A 74 -2.92 7.83 4.22
N TYR A 75 -3.10 8.81 3.35
CA TYR A 75 -3.57 8.60 1.98
C TYR A 75 -2.37 8.42 1.08
N MET A 76 -2.39 7.41 0.24
CA MET A 76 -1.29 7.05 -0.64
C MET A 76 -1.73 7.06 -2.08
N ILE A 77 -0.91 7.68 -2.92
CA ILE A 77 -1.03 7.61 -4.38
C ILE A 77 0.19 6.86 -4.87
N ASP A 78 -0.04 5.83 -5.67
CA ASP A 78 1.03 5.04 -6.27
C ASP A 78 0.92 4.99 -7.78
N GLN A 79 2.06 4.88 -8.45
CA GLN A 79 2.10 4.71 -9.90
C GLN A 79 1.64 3.29 -10.28
N PRO A 80 0.88 3.11 -11.38
CA PRO A 80 0.44 4.14 -12.34
C PRO A 80 -0.88 4.86 -11.99
N GLY A 81 -1.52 4.56 -10.85
CA GLY A 81 -2.76 5.25 -10.46
C GLY A 81 -3.53 4.58 -9.33
N GLY A 82 -2.85 3.85 -8.44
CA GLY A 82 -3.46 3.30 -7.24
C GLY A 82 -3.74 4.39 -6.21
N TRP A 83 -4.86 4.26 -5.52
CA TRP A 83 -5.24 5.07 -4.38
C TRP A 83 -5.41 4.17 -3.16
N ALA A 84 -4.66 4.44 -2.10
CA ALA A 84 -4.75 3.72 -0.84
C ALA A 84 -5.05 4.62 0.35
N LYS A 85 -5.69 4.05 1.37
CA LYS A 85 -5.79 4.61 2.71
C LYS A 85 -5.20 3.61 3.70
N GLY A 86 -4.13 4.03 4.37
CA GLY A 86 -3.58 3.37 5.54
C GLY A 86 -4.19 3.93 6.81
N THR A 87 -4.51 3.06 7.76
CA THR A 87 -4.91 3.40 9.13
C THR A 87 -3.83 2.87 10.07
N ILE A 88 -3.20 3.75 10.83
CA ILE A 88 -2.16 3.39 11.80
C ILE A 88 -2.82 2.74 13.00
N ILE A 89 -2.56 1.45 13.21
CA ILE A 89 -3.08 0.67 14.35
C ILE A 89 -2.09 0.72 15.52
N SER A 90 -0.80 0.64 15.21
CA SER A 90 0.31 0.75 16.16
C SER A 90 1.56 1.28 15.43
N PRO A 91 2.66 1.60 16.14
CA PRO A 91 3.89 2.03 15.49
C PRO A 91 4.36 1.09 14.37
N ASP A 92 4.16 -0.22 14.53
CA ASP A 92 4.62 -1.24 13.59
C ASP A 92 3.46 -1.96 12.87
N THR A 93 2.25 -1.40 12.89
CA THR A 93 1.07 -2.03 12.27
C THR A 93 0.16 -1.01 11.59
N MET A 94 -0.17 -1.26 10.33
CA MET A 94 -1.05 -0.42 9.52
C MET A 94 -2.08 -1.30 8.81
N PHE A 95 -3.36 -0.95 8.90
CA PHE A 95 -4.38 -1.55 8.04
C PHE A 95 -4.51 -0.71 6.77
N LEU A 96 -4.48 -1.33 5.59
CA LEU A 96 -4.49 -0.63 4.31
C LEU A 96 -5.64 -1.11 3.43
N VAL A 97 -6.35 -0.14 2.84
CA VAL A 97 -7.29 -0.35 1.74
C VAL A 97 -6.67 0.26 0.50
N LEU A 98 -6.52 -0.52 -0.57
CA LEU A 98 -6.05 -0.07 -1.89
C LEU A 98 -7.20 -0.20 -2.89
N THR A 99 -7.32 0.78 -3.75
CA THR A 99 -8.14 0.73 -4.97
C THR A 99 -7.25 1.10 -6.16
N HIS A 100 -7.46 0.43 -7.29
CA HIS A 100 -6.73 0.72 -8.51
C HIS A 100 -7.71 0.72 -9.68
N THR A 101 -7.71 1.82 -10.44
CA THR A 101 -8.48 1.89 -11.69
C THR A 101 -7.85 0.93 -12.69
N GLY A 102 -8.65 0.13 -13.40
CA GLY A 102 -8.11 -0.90 -14.29
C GLY A 102 -7.09 -0.38 -15.30
N GLY A 103 -6.09 -1.19 -15.61
CA GLY A 103 -4.99 -0.80 -16.51
C GLY A 103 -4.10 -1.99 -16.85
N LYS A 104 -2.98 -1.73 -17.55
CA LYS A 104 -2.05 -2.78 -17.98
C LYS A 104 -1.60 -3.66 -16.80
N ASP A 105 -1.30 -3.05 -15.66
CA ASP A 105 -0.76 -3.73 -14.47
C ASP A 105 -1.81 -4.59 -13.75
N THR A 106 -3.11 -4.35 -14.00
CA THR A 106 -4.21 -5.14 -13.44
C THR A 106 -4.87 -6.06 -14.48
N GLY A 107 -4.24 -6.23 -15.66
CA GLY A 107 -4.83 -6.97 -16.77
C GLY A 107 -6.14 -6.37 -17.29
N GLY A 108 -6.34 -5.07 -17.11
CA GLY A 108 -7.54 -4.32 -17.47
C GLY A 108 -8.63 -4.29 -16.38
N ASN A 109 -8.47 -5.03 -15.28
CA ASN A 109 -9.50 -5.13 -14.25
C ASN A 109 -9.43 -3.97 -13.25
N ALA A 110 -10.56 -3.37 -12.90
CA ALA A 110 -10.61 -2.54 -11.71
C ALA A 110 -10.42 -3.42 -10.47
N PHE A 111 -9.74 -2.91 -9.46
CA PHE A 111 -9.23 -3.74 -8.37
C PHE A 111 -9.37 -3.06 -7.02
N ALA A 112 -9.75 -3.82 -6.00
CA ALA A 112 -9.75 -3.40 -4.61
C ALA A 112 -9.10 -4.46 -3.72
N MET A 113 -8.41 -4.01 -2.68
CA MET A 113 -7.66 -4.88 -1.79
C MET A 113 -7.63 -4.34 -0.37
N THR A 114 -7.70 -5.23 0.60
CA THR A 114 -7.37 -4.96 1.99
C THR A 114 -6.16 -5.76 2.41
N MET A 115 -5.37 -5.22 3.32
CA MET A 115 -4.24 -5.93 3.93
C MET A 115 -3.89 -5.31 5.28
N THR A 116 -3.32 -6.12 6.15
CA THR A 116 -2.61 -5.61 7.33
C THR A 116 -1.12 -5.61 7.01
N PHE A 117 -0.43 -4.53 7.36
CA PHE A 117 0.99 -4.34 7.16
C PHE A 117 1.70 -4.39 8.50
N HIS A 118 2.79 -5.14 8.55
CA HIS A 118 3.69 -5.18 9.68
C HIS A 118 5.05 -4.61 9.29
N ARG A 119 5.57 -3.70 10.11
CA ARG A 119 6.93 -3.20 9.90
C ARG A 119 7.92 -4.32 10.19
N GLN A 120 8.80 -4.60 9.23
CA GLN A 120 9.90 -5.50 9.43
C GLN A 120 10.85 -4.90 10.47
N LYS A 121 11.01 -5.59 11.59
CA LYS A 121 12.01 -5.21 12.59
C LYS A 121 13.40 -5.46 12.02
N SER A 122 14.27 -4.46 12.10
CA SER A 122 15.70 -4.64 11.85
C SER A 122 16.21 -5.76 12.78
N GLN A 123 16.94 -6.72 12.23
CA GLN A 123 17.69 -7.68 13.04
C GLN A 123 18.85 -6.99 13.74
#